data_AF-A0A7R7ZZY5-F1
#
_entry.id   AF-A0A7R7ZZY5-F1
#
_cell.length_a   1.000
_cell.length_b   1.000
_cell.length_c   1.000
_cell.angle_alpha   90.00
_cell.angle_beta   90.00
_cell.angle_gamma   90.00
#
_symmetry.space_group_name_H-M   'P 1'
#
loop_
_entity.id
_entity.type
_entity.pdbx_description
1 polymer ?
#
loop_
_entity_poly.entity_id
_entity_poly.type
_entity_poly.pdbx_seq_one_letter_code
_entity_poly.pdbx_strand_id
1 'polypeptide(L)'
;MTSTIRELATQILALCTHLEQTCNEADIPPPSLSADTRSSFWSNSEIEATRSTAIGLLEELTVLIQGPQEFLHEFVASHWDHGALYAFLHSQLLEYIASSGRASIEDLESQSGIPADKLVRILGLLRCRRIVDEPEKGVYTLTAVSEELVKDSDSRACLEFQYVLPAR
;
A
#
# COMPACT_ATOMS: atom_id res chain seq x y z
N MET A 1 14.74 -27.39 6.93
CA MET A 1 13.58 -27.93 7.65
C MET A 1 12.42 -26.99 7.35
N THR A 2 11.25 -27.48 6.96
CA THR A 2 10.09 -26.62 6.68
C THR A 2 9.51 -26.11 8.00
N SER A 3 9.53 -24.79 8.20
CA SER A 3 8.94 -24.15 9.37
C SER A 3 7.42 -24.37 9.38
N THR A 4 6.86 -24.69 10.54
CA THR A 4 5.41 -24.80 10.71
C THR A 4 4.77 -23.42 10.85
N ILE A 5 3.45 -23.32 10.56
CA ILE A 5 2.65 -22.10 10.75
C ILE A 5 2.85 -21.50 12.16
N ARG A 6 2.84 -22.35 13.19
CA ARG A 6 3.02 -21.92 14.58
C ARG A 6 4.42 -21.37 14.85
N GLU A 7 5.45 -22.00 14.29
CA GLU A 7 6.84 -21.56 14.46
C GLU A 7 7.09 -20.21 13.76
N LEU A 8 6.53 -20.01 12.56
CA LEU A 8 6.59 -18.72 11.87
C LEU A 8 5.86 -17.63 12.64
N ALA A 9 4.62 -17.89 13.08
CA ALA A 9 3.84 -16.91 13.85
C ALA A 9 4.54 -16.52 15.16
N THR A 10 5.18 -17.47 15.85
CA THR A 10 5.94 -17.20 17.08
C THR A 10 7.17 -16.33 16.80
N GLN A 11 7.89 -16.60 15.72
CA GLN A 11 9.06 -15.79 15.32
C GLN A 11 8.66 -14.38 14.90
N ILE A 12 7.59 -14.24 14.12
CA ILE A 12 7.05 -12.93 13.71
C ILE A 12 6.68 -12.11 14.94
N LEU A 13 5.96 -12.70 15.90
CA LEU A 13 5.61 -12.01 17.15
C LEU A 13 6.85 -11.53 17.93
N ALA A 14 7.89 -12.37 18.03
CA ALA A 14 9.13 -12.00 18.69
C ALA A 14 9.84 -10.84 17.99
N LEU A 15 9.90 -10.85 16.65
CA LEU A 15 10.49 -9.78 15.85
C LEU A 15 9.69 -8.47 15.96
N CYS A 16 8.35 -8.53 15.92
CA CYS A 16 7.49 -7.37 16.12
C CYS A 16 7.67 -6.76 17.51
N THR A 17 7.74 -7.59 18.55
CA THR A 17 8.01 -7.13 19.93
C THR A 17 9.37 -6.45 20.01
N HIS A 18 10.39 -7.01 19.37
CA HIS A 18 11.72 -6.41 19.33
C HIS A 18 11.72 -5.08 18.57
N LEU A 19 11.03 -4.99 17.42
CA LEU A 19 10.87 -3.75 16.67
C LEU A 19 10.23 -2.65 17.52
N GLU A 20 9.13 -2.95 18.19
CA GLU A 20 8.45 -1.99 19.07
C GLU A 20 9.34 -1.53 20.22
N GLN A 21 10.08 -2.45 20.84
CA GLN A 21 11.03 -2.11 21.89
C GLN A 21 12.14 -1.18 21.38
N THR A 22 12.80 -1.52 20.27
CA THR A 22 13.85 -0.68 19.68
C THR A 22 13.31 0.69 19.28
N CYS A 23 12.09 0.75 18.73
CA CYS A 23 11.46 2.03 18.38
C CYS A 23 11.22 2.90 19.62
N ASN A 24 10.74 2.32 20.71
CA ASN A 24 10.52 3.03 21.96
C ASN A 24 11.83 3.52 22.59
N GLU A 25 12.89 2.71 22.55
CA GLU A 25 14.22 3.06 23.10
C GLU A 25 14.91 4.17 22.27
N ALA A 26 14.73 4.16 20.95
CA ALA A 26 15.33 5.12 20.03
C ALA A 26 14.43 6.34 19.71
N ASP A 27 13.30 6.50 20.41
CA ASP A 27 12.30 7.57 20.19
C ASP A 27 11.81 7.65 18.72
N ILE A 28 11.67 6.49 18.07
CA ILE A 28 11.15 6.36 16.71
C ILE A 28 9.61 6.30 16.80
N PRO A 29 8.88 7.26 16.20
CA PRO A 29 7.43 7.22 16.21
C PRO A 29 6.88 5.95 15.56
N PRO A 30 5.81 5.33 16.10
CA PRO A 30 5.26 4.10 15.54
C PRO A 30 4.73 4.34 14.11
N PRO A 31 4.84 3.34 13.22
CA PRO A 31 4.29 3.44 11.88
C PRO A 31 2.76 3.40 11.91
N SER A 32 2.15 4.11 10.97
CA SER A 32 0.70 4.10 10.68
C SER A 32 0.50 4.26 9.18
N LEU A 33 -0.61 3.74 8.67
CA LEU A 33 -1.00 3.92 7.26
C LEU A 33 -1.93 5.12 7.05
N SER A 34 -2.32 5.82 8.12
CA SER A 34 -3.11 7.04 8.01
C SER A 34 -2.38 8.11 7.19
N ALA A 35 -3.15 8.97 6.52
CA ALA A 35 -2.63 10.23 6.00
C ALA A 35 -1.85 10.99 7.09
N ASP A 36 -0.86 11.76 6.67
CA ASP A 36 0.05 12.57 7.48
C ASP A 36 0.97 11.79 8.43
N THR A 37 1.07 10.45 8.29
CA THR A 37 2.00 9.69 9.12
C THR A 37 3.43 10.11 8.84
N ARG A 38 4.08 10.69 9.87
CA ARG A 38 5.50 11.04 9.86
C ARG A 38 6.25 10.11 10.78
N SER A 39 6.77 9.03 10.22
CA SER A 39 7.59 8.08 10.97
C SER A 39 8.90 7.81 10.24
N SER A 40 10.01 7.87 10.97
CA SER A 40 11.31 7.40 10.50
C SER A 40 11.40 5.86 10.50
N PHE A 41 10.35 5.15 10.94
CA PHE A 41 10.32 3.70 11.00
C PHE A 41 10.69 3.03 9.68
N TRP A 42 10.28 3.58 8.54
CA TRP A 42 10.54 2.98 7.23
C TRP A 42 11.93 3.26 6.67
N SER A 43 12.60 4.32 7.15
CA SER A 43 13.92 4.75 6.67
C SER A 43 15.05 4.54 7.68
N ASN A 44 14.75 4.13 8.91
CA ASN A 44 15.75 3.91 9.95
C ASN A 44 16.50 2.58 9.72
N SER A 45 17.83 2.67 9.65
CA SER A 45 18.74 1.54 9.40
C SER A 45 18.93 0.60 10.60
N GLU A 46 18.72 1.08 11.83
CA GLU A 46 18.86 0.28 13.06
C GLU A 46 17.85 -0.87 13.11
N ILE A 47 16.66 -0.66 12.55
CA ILE A 47 15.57 -1.63 12.53
C ILE A 47 15.38 -2.31 11.17
N GLU A 48 16.14 -1.91 10.15
CA GLU A 48 15.98 -2.39 8.77
C GLU A 48 16.11 -3.92 8.67
N ALA A 49 17.14 -4.50 9.29
CA ALA A 49 17.38 -5.94 9.24
C ALA A 49 16.24 -6.74 9.91
N THR A 50 15.80 -6.28 11.09
CA THR A 50 14.70 -6.91 11.83
C THR A 50 13.39 -6.79 11.06
N ARG A 51 13.11 -5.61 10.48
CA ARG A 51 11.93 -5.35 9.65
C ARG A 51 11.92 -6.22 8.40
N SER A 52 13.05 -6.30 7.67
CA SER A 52 13.18 -7.14 6.48
C SER A 52 12.98 -8.62 6.80
N THR A 53 13.49 -9.09 7.94
CA THR A 53 13.31 -10.48 8.38
C THR A 53 11.84 -10.76 8.71
N ALA A 54 11.18 -9.86 9.42
CA ALA A 54 9.75 -10.00 9.75
C ALA A 54 8.87 -10.05 8.48
N ILE A 55 9.16 -9.21 7.48
CA ILE A 55 8.46 -9.21 6.19
C ILE A 55 8.64 -10.56 5.48
N GLY A 56 9.87 -11.08 5.38
CA GLY A 56 10.11 -12.38 4.75
C GLY A 56 9.36 -13.55 5.41
N LEU A 57 9.27 -13.55 6.75
CA LEU A 57 8.49 -14.56 7.47
C LEU A 57 6.97 -14.39 7.28
N LEU A 58 6.48 -13.15 7.17
CA LEU A 58 5.08 -12.86 6.85
C LEU A 58 4.70 -13.35 5.45
N GLU A 59 5.59 -13.19 4.46
CA GLU A 59 5.40 -13.70 3.11
C GLU A 59 5.32 -15.24 3.10
N GLU A 60 6.24 -15.92 3.79
CA GLU A 60 6.22 -17.39 3.91
C GLU A 60 4.93 -17.88 4.59
N LEU A 61 4.53 -17.24 5.69
CA LEU A 61 3.31 -17.57 6.41
C LEU A 61 2.06 -17.33 5.55
N THR A 62 2.03 -16.26 4.77
CA THR A 62 0.93 -15.93 3.85
C THR A 62 0.74 -17.04 2.82
N VAL A 63 1.83 -17.46 2.16
CA VAL A 63 1.79 -18.53 1.16
C VAL A 63 1.34 -19.86 1.78
N LEU A 64 1.84 -20.20 2.98
CA LEU A 64 1.44 -21.43 3.68
C LEU A 64 -0.04 -21.48 4.04
N ILE A 65 -0.63 -20.33 4.44
CA ILE A 65 -2.04 -20.25 4.82
C ILE A 65 -2.95 -20.23 3.58
N GLN A 66 -2.59 -19.45 2.55
CA GLN A 66 -3.36 -19.36 1.31
C GLN A 66 -3.38 -20.68 0.54
N GLY A 67 -2.24 -21.39 0.56
CA GLY A 67 -2.02 -22.57 -0.28
C GLY A 67 -1.68 -22.18 -1.73
N PRO A 68 -1.11 -23.13 -2.49
CA PRO A 68 -0.46 -22.83 -3.77
C PRO A 68 -1.44 -22.40 -4.87
N GLN A 69 -2.66 -22.93 -4.89
CA GLN A 69 -3.63 -22.60 -5.95
C GLN A 69 -4.16 -21.18 -5.80
N GLU A 70 -4.54 -20.78 -4.58
CA GLU A 70 -5.01 -19.43 -4.29
C GLU A 70 -3.89 -18.42 -4.52
N PHE A 71 -2.68 -18.74 -4.08
CA PHE A 71 -1.50 -17.90 -4.34
C PHE A 71 -1.30 -17.63 -5.83
N LEU A 72 -1.37 -18.66 -6.69
CA LEU A 72 -1.22 -18.47 -8.14
C LEU A 72 -2.34 -17.64 -8.75
N HIS A 73 -3.57 -17.80 -8.26
CA HIS A 73 -4.71 -17.00 -8.70
C HIS A 73 -4.49 -15.52 -8.38
N GLU A 74 -4.16 -15.19 -7.13
CA GLU A 74 -3.87 -13.83 -6.68
C GLU A 74 -2.66 -13.22 -7.38
N PHE A 75 -1.61 -14.02 -7.56
CA PHE A 75 -0.39 -13.59 -8.25
C PHE A 75 -0.69 -13.13 -9.68
N VAL A 76 -1.50 -13.88 -10.44
CA VAL A 76 -1.91 -13.50 -11.79
C VAL A 76 -2.94 -12.36 -11.77
N ALA A 77 -3.80 -12.30 -10.76
CA ALA A 77 -4.80 -11.23 -10.62
C ALA A 77 -4.18 -9.85 -10.30
N SER A 78 -2.93 -9.77 -9.85
CA SER A 78 -2.24 -8.50 -9.54
C SER A 78 -2.27 -7.45 -10.65
N HIS A 79 -2.41 -7.85 -11.92
CA HIS A 79 -2.58 -6.94 -13.07
C HIS A 79 -3.77 -5.98 -12.92
N TRP A 80 -4.83 -6.39 -12.21
CA TRP A 80 -5.97 -5.51 -11.93
C TRP A 80 -5.58 -4.33 -11.03
N ASP A 81 -4.77 -4.59 -10.01
CA ASP A 81 -4.27 -3.57 -9.09
C ASP A 81 -3.34 -2.60 -9.82
N HIS A 82 -2.47 -3.12 -10.68
CA HIS A 82 -1.60 -2.32 -11.55
C HIS A 82 -2.41 -1.40 -12.48
N GLY A 83 -3.45 -1.93 -13.13
CA GLY A 83 -4.34 -1.13 -13.98
C GLY A 83 -5.10 -0.05 -13.21
N ALA A 84 -5.53 -0.36 -11.98
CA ALA A 84 -6.18 0.60 -11.10
C ALA A 84 -5.22 1.73 -10.67
N LEU A 85 -3.98 1.39 -10.30
CA LEU A 85 -2.95 2.36 -9.95
C LEU A 85 -2.60 3.26 -11.13
N TYR A 86 -2.42 2.68 -12.31
CA TYR A 86 -2.18 3.44 -13.53
C TYR A 86 -3.31 4.44 -13.80
N ALA A 87 -4.57 3.98 -13.76
CA ALA A 87 -5.73 4.85 -13.96
C ALA A 87 -5.77 5.99 -12.93
N PHE A 88 -5.49 5.69 -11.66
CA PHE A 88 -5.46 6.67 -10.58
C PHE A 88 -4.38 7.75 -10.76
N LEU A 89 -3.18 7.35 -11.18
CA LEU A 89 -2.07 8.28 -11.45
C LEU A 89 -2.30 9.18 -12.68
N HIS A 90 -3.00 8.68 -13.69
CA HIS A 90 -3.22 9.39 -14.96
C HIS A 90 -4.54 10.18 -15.03
N SER A 91 -5.32 10.22 -13.94
CA SER A 91 -6.66 10.83 -13.91
C SER A 91 -6.77 12.07 -13.02
N GLN A 92 -5.65 12.61 -12.54
CA GLN A 92 -5.58 13.76 -11.61
C GLN A 92 -6.24 13.52 -10.24
N LEU A 93 -6.70 12.29 -9.96
CA LEU A 93 -7.36 11.94 -8.71
C LEU A 93 -6.41 12.06 -7.52
N LEU A 94 -5.16 11.63 -7.69
CA LEU A 94 -4.14 11.72 -6.66
C LEU A 94 -3.93 13.18 -6.22
N GLU A 95 -3.70 14.08 -7.17
CA GLU A 95 -3.47 15.51 -6.90
C GLU A 95 -4.71 16.18 -6.31
N TYR A 96 -5.90 15.79 -6.79
CA TYR A 96 -7.15 16.33 -6.29
C TYR A 96 -7.39 15.93 -4.83
N ILE A 97 -7.23 14.64 -4.48
CA ILE A 97 -7.37 14.19 -3.09
C ILE A 97 -6.25 14.78 -2.22
N ALA A 98 -5.01 14.85 -2.72
CA ALA A 98 -3.89 15.45 -1.98
C ALA A 98 -4.15 16.92 -1.61
N SER A 99 -4.73 17.70 -2.53
CA SER A 99 -4.99 19.12 -2.31
C SER A 99 -6.25 19.40 -1.47
N SER A 100 -7.26 18.55 -1.57
CA SER A 100 -8.52 18.66 -0.81
C SER A 100 -8.48 17.96 0.56
N GLY A 101 -7.52 17.07 0.77
CA GLY A 101 -7.43 16.15 1.90
C GLY A 101 -8.38 14.96 1.77
N ARG A 102 -9.62 15.19 1.32
CA ARG A 102 -10.63 14.16 1.04
C ARG A 102 -11.58 14.60 -0.07
N ALA A 103 -12.14 13.64 -0.80
CA ALA A 103 -13.03 13.91 -1.93
C ALA A 103 -14.20 12.92 -1.99
N SER A 104 -15.40 13.39 -2.39
CA SER A 104 -16.52 12.48 -2.65
C SER A 104 -16.38 11.81 -4.03
N ILE A 105 -17.13 10.73 -4.26
CA ILE A 105 -17.15 10.07 -5.57
C ILE A 105 -17.64 11.01 -6.68
N GLU A 106 -18.57 11.93 -6.39
CA GLU A 106 -19.07 12.93 -7.33
C GLU A 106 -18.01 13.99 -7.67
N ASP A 107 -17.21 14.41 -6.68
CA ASP A 107 -16.08 15.31 -6.90
C ASP A 107 -15.04 14.65 -7.82
N LEU A 108 -14.72 13.37 -7.55
CA LEU A 108 -13.74 12.60 -8.31
C LEU A 108 -14.22 12.30 -9.74
N GLU A 109 -15.50 12.01 -9.94
CA GLU A 109 -16.11 11.86 -11.27
C GLU A 109 -16.00 13.17 -12.05
N SER A 110 -16.35 14.29 -11.42
CA SER A 110 -16.28 15.62 -12.03
C SER A 110 -14.85 16.00 -12.42
N GLN A 111 -13.87 15.67 -11.58
CA GLN A 111 -12.46 16.00 -11.82
C GLN A 111 -11.81 15.12 -12.89
N SER A 112 -12.07 13.81 -12.87
CA SER A 112 -11.38 12.86 -13.76
C SER A 112 -12.12 12.60 -15.08
N GLY A 113 -13.42 12.88 -15.15
CA GLY A 113 -14.29 12.46 -16.24
C GLY A 113 -14.53 10.94 -16.31
N ILE A 114 -14.07 10.18 -15.30
CA ILE A 114 -14.33 8.74 -15.20
C ILE A 114 -15.68 8.54 -14.51
N PRO A 115 -16.61 7.77 -15.10
CA PRO A 115 -17.89 7.45 -14.49
C PRO A 115 -17.77 6.92 -13.06
N ALA A 116 -18.64 7.36 -12.16
CA ALA A 116 -18.61 7.01 -10.74
C ALA A 116 -18.57 5.50 -10.48
N ASP A 117 -19.30 4.70 -11.27
CA ASP A 117 -19.32 3.23 -11.14
C ASP A 117 -17.95 2.59 -11.40
N LYS A 118 -17.17 3.17 -12.31
CA LYS A 118 -15.80 2.74 -12.60
C LYS A 118 -14.83 3.22 -11.54
N LEU A 119 -14.97 4.47 -11.08
CA LEU A 119 -14.15 5.02 -10.00
C LEU A 119 -14.27 4.19 -8.72
N VAL A 120 -15.48 3.81 -8.32
CA VAL A 120 -15.70 2.94 -7.15
C VAL A 120 -14.92 1.62 -7.27
N ARG A 121 -14.85 1.03 -8.47
CA ARG A 121 -14.10 -0.21 -8.70
C ARG A 121 -12.59 0.01 -8.66
N ILE A 122 -12.10 1.08 -9.29
CA ILE A 122 -10.67 1.45 -9.30
C ILE A 122 -10.21 1.73 -7.86
N LEU A 123 -10.91 2.61 -7.15
CA LEU A 123 -10.60 2.98 -5.77
C LEU A 123 -10.78 1.79 -4.83
N GLY A 124 -11.72 0.89 -5.11
CA GLY A 124 -11.89 -0.37 -4.38
C GLY A 124 -10.65 -1.27 -4.42
N LEU A 125 -10.04 -1.44 -5.61
CA LEU A 125 -8.79 -2.19 -5.76
C LEU A 125 -7.63 -1.53 -4.99
N LEU A 126 -7.51 -0.21 -5.11
CA LEU A 126 -6.48 0.56 -4.40
C LEU A 126 -6.66 0.53 -2.88
N ARG A 127 -7.90 0.48 -2.39
CA ARG A 127 -8.22 0.34 -0.97
C ARG A 127 -7.79 -1.01 -0.41
N CYS A 128 -7.95 -2.09 -1.17
CA CYS A 128 -7.43 -3.42 -0.79
C CYS A 128 -5.90 -3.41 -0.62
N ARG A 129 -5.20 -2.55 -1.36
CA ARG A 129 -3.75 -2.34 -1.26
C ARG A 129 -3.33 -1.22 -0.29
N ARG A 130 -4.28 -0.63 0.44
CA ARG A 130 -4.05 0.49 1.37
C ARG A 130 -3.41 1.71 0.72
N ILE A 131 -3.61 1.91 -0.58
CA ILE A 131 -3.14 3.09 -1.32
C ILE A 131 -4.12 4.25 -1.13
N VAL A 132 -5.42 3.96 -1.04
CA VAL A 132 -6.48 4.94 -0.75
C VAL A 132 -7.31 4.39 0.41
N ASP A 133 -7.91 5.25 1.22
CA ASP A 133 -8.87 4.86 2.25
C ASP A 133 -10.25 5.46 1.99
N GLU A 134 -11.29 4.81 2.50
CA GLU A 134 -12.70 5.24 2.41
C GLU A 134 -13.28 5.37 3.83
N PRO A 135 -12.97 6.47 4.54
CA PRO A 135 -13.40 6.67 5.93
C PRO A 135 -14.93 6.75 6.07
N GLU A 136 -15.59 7.25 5.04
CA GLU A 136 -17.05 7.32 4.93
C GLU A 136 -17.46 6.81 3.55
N LYS A 137 -18.64 6.17 3.46
CA LYS A 137 -19.09 5.58 2.19
C LYS A 137 -19.13 6.63 1.08
N GLY A 138 -18.37 6.41 0.01
CA GLY A 138 -18.24 7.30 -1.13
C GLY A 138 -17.32 8.50 -0.92
N VAL A 139 -16.58 8.57 0.19
CA VAL A 139 -15.61 9.63 0.48
C VAL A 139 -14.23 9.01 0.63
N TYR A 140 -13.27 9.51 -0.14
CA TYR A 140 -11.94 8.93 -0.25
C TYR A 140 -10.86 9.90 0.24
N THR A 141 -9.81 9.34 0.87
CA THR A 141 -8.63 10.05 1.35
C THR A 141 -7.37 9.29 0.97
N LEU A 142 -6.24 9.99 0.90
CA LEU A 142 -4.93 9.36 0.76
C LEU A 142 -4.55 8.60 2.03
N THR A 143 -3.63 7.66 1.87
CA THR A 143 -2.90 6.99 2.95
C THR A 143 -1.43 7.40 2.93
N ALA A 144 -0.67 6.98 3.94
CA ALA A 144 0.79 7.14 3.96
C ALA A 144 1.46 6.57 2.68
N VAL A 145 0.90 5.53 2.08
CA VAL A 145 1.43 4.91 0.84
C VAL A 145 1.29 5.86 -0.34
N SER A 146 0.09 6.39 -0.58
CA SER A 146 -0.14 7.31 -1.68
C SER A 146 0.52 8.68 -1.49
N GLU A 147 0.77 9.10 -0.25
CA GLU A 147 1.49 10.35 0.01
C GLU A 147 2.94 10.31 -0.48
N GLU A 148 3.59 9.15 -0.47
CA GLU A 148 4.93 9.01 -1.05
C GLU A 148 4.93 9.32 -2.55
N LEU A 149 3.84 9.00 -3.25
CA LEU A 149 3.65 9.32 -4.68
C LEU A 149 3.48 10.82 -4.92
N VAL A 150 3.06 11.59 -3.90
CA VAL A 150 2.95 13.06 -3.96
C VAL A 150 4.29 13.72 -3.64
N LYS A 151 5.03 13.19 -2.67
CA LYS A 151 6.29 13.76 -2.17
C LYS A 151 7.45 13.56 -3.14
N ASP A 152 7.52 12.41 -3.81
CA ASP A 152 8.64 12.04 -4.67
C ASP A 152 8.19 11.87 -6.13
N SER A 153 8.40 12.94 -6.92
CA SER A 153 8.09 12.94 -8.35
C SER A 153 8.94 11.97 -9.15
N ASP A 154 10.17 11.67 -8.72
CA ASP A 154 11.07 10.75 -9.44
C ASP A 154 10.64 9.30 -9.20
N SER A 155 10.29 8.95 -7.96
CA SER A 155 9.68 7.65 -7.64
C SER A 155 8.36 7.46 -8.36
N ARG A 156 7.51 8.50 -8.42
CA ARG A 156 6.27 8.47 -9.21
C ARG A 156 6.56 8.25 -10.70
N ALA A 157 7.47 9.01 -11.29
CA ALA A 157 7.83 8.87 -12.70
C ALA A 157 8.39 7.47 -13.01
N CYS A 158 9.16 6.87 -12.09
CA CYS A 158 9.64 5.50 -12.21
C CYS A 158 8.48 4.48 -12.23
N LEU A 159 7.50 4.63 -11.35
CA LEU A 159 6.31 3.78 -11.32
C LEU A 159 5.46 3.95 -12.58
N GLU A 160 5.22 5.18 -13.02
CA GLU A 160 4.48 5.45 -14.26
C GLU A 160 5.17 4.82 -15.48
N PHE A 161 6.50 4.90 -15.57
CA PHE A 161 7.27 4.29 -16.65
C PHE A 161 7.10 2.77 -16.75
N GLN A 162 6.98 2.06 -15.61
CA GLN A 162 6.77 0.60 -15.61
C GLN A 162 5.44 0.18 -16.27
N TYR A 163 4.46 1.07 -16.31
CA TYR A 163 3.15 0.82 -16.92
C TYR A 163 3.00 1.40 -18.32
N VAL A 164 4.00 2.11 -18.83
CA VAL A 164 4.06 2.50 -20.25
C VAL A 164 4.38 1.25 -21.07
N LEU A 165 3.33 0.56 -21.52
CA LEU A 165 3.48 -0.35 -22.65
C LEU A 165 4.00 0.46 -23.84
N PRO A 166 4.99 -0.04 -24.62
CA PRO A 166 5.35 0.61 -25.86
C PRO A 166 4.12 0.60 -26.76
N ALA A 167 3.52 1.77 -26.96
CA ALA A 167 2.47 1.96 -27.95
C ALA A 167 3.02 1.49 -29.30
N ARG A 168 2.45 0.42 -29.84
CA ARG A 168 2.64 -0.01 -31.22
C ARG A 168 1.51 0.52 -32.06
#